data_AF-A0A1C6AU03-F1
#
_entry.id   AF-A0A1C6AU03-F1
#
_cell.length_a   1.000
_cell.length_b   1.000
_cell.length_c   1.000
_cell.angle_alpha   90.00
_cell.angle_beta   90.00
_cell.angle_gamma   90.00
#
_symmetry.space_group_name_H-M   'P 1'
#
loop_
_entity.id
_entity.type
_entity.pdbx_description
1 polymer ?
#
loop_
_entity_poly.entity_id
_entity_poly.type
_entity_poly.pdbx_seq_one_letter_code
_entity_poly.pdbx_strand_id
1 'polypeptide(L)'
;MNNLMVFEGKEVEVFENNEEVLFELYSTAMALGFVTRAKNKQYPHKTRIRKVLSNAEITTVVHGVQQYLTESQLYDFMLEARTEKCKVFRKWVTDEVLPTIRKHGAYMTENTVERALTDH
;
A
#
# COMPACT_ATOMS: atom_id res chain seq x y z
N MET A 1 -1.49 -10.66 -7.46
CA MET A 1 -2.35 -11.33 -6.44
C MET A 1 -2.82 -10.29 -5.42
N ASN A 2 -4.01 -10.44 -4.83
CA ASN A 2 -4.47 -9.56 -3.73
C ASN A 2 -3.94 -10.07 -2.40
N ASN A 3 -3.30 -9.20 -1.63
CA ASN A 3 -2.79 -9.44 -0.30
C ASN A 3 -3.45 -8.47 0.68
N LEU A 4 -3.94 -8.98 1.80
CA LEU A 4 -4.53 -8.17 2.85
C LEU A 4 -3.53 -8.02 3.99
N MET A 5 -3.11 -6.79 4.25
CA MET A 5 -2.15 -6.44 5.30
C MET A 5 -2.85 -5.66 6.41
N VAL A 6 -2.44 -5.83 7.66
CA VAL A 6 -3.09 -5.15 8.80
C VAL A 6 -2.14 -4.12 9.42
N PHE A 7 -2.57 -2.87 9.47
CA PHE A 7 -1.87 -1.75 10.10
C PHE A 7 -2.72 -1.17 11.24
N GLU A 8 -2.25 -1.24 12.49
CA GLU A 8 -2.97 -0.74 13.67
C GLU A 8 -4.45 -1.19 13.76
N GLY A 9 -4.72 -2.45 13.38
CA GLY A 9 -6.08 -3.01 13.34
C GLY A 9 -6.94 -2.53 12.17
N LYS A 10 -6.36 -1.87 11.17
CA LYS A 10 -7.00 -1.49 9.91
C LYS A 10 -6.44 -2.33 8.77
N GLU A 11 -7.36 -2.88 7.99
CA GLU A 11 -7.02 -3.68 6.82
C GLU A 11 -6.63 -2.76 5.66
N VAL A 12 -5.51 -3.06 5.01
CA VAL A 12 -4.95 -2.38 3.86
C VAL A 12 -4.82 -3.42 2.75
N GLU A 13 -5.54 -3.19 1.65
CA GLU A 13 -5.47 -4.08 0.49
C GLU A 13 -4.28 -3.68 -0.38
N VAL A 14 -3.45 -4.67 -0.69
CA VAL A 14 -2.26 -4.52 -1.51
C VAL A 14 -2.34 -5.49 -2.68
N PHE A 15 -2.20 -4.99 -3.88
CA PHE A 15 -2.24 -5.75 -5.12
C PHE A 15 -0.84 -5.84 -5.72
N GLU A 16 -0.39 -7.06 -6.00
CA GLU A 16 0.87 -7.31 -6.70
C GLU A 16 0.58 -7.54 -8.19
N ASN A 17 1.20 -6.72 -9.05
CA ASN A 17 1.05 -6.77 -10.50
C ASN A 17 2.40 -6.62 -11.20
N ASN A 18 2.88 -7.67 -11.87
CA ASN A 18 4.08 -7.65 -12.72
C ASN A 18 5.27 -6.90 -12.07
N GLU A 19 5.69 -7.33 -10.87
CA GLU A 19 6.80 -6.76 -10.09
C GLU A 19 6.53 -5.40 -9.43
N GLU A 20 5.36 -4.80 -9.68
CA GLU A 20 4.91 -3.59 -8.98
C GLU A 20 3.93 -3.91 -7.84
N VAL A 21 4.11 -3.16 -6.74
CA VAL A 21 3.21 -3.20 -5.58
C VAL A 21 2.27 -2.01 -5.63
N LEU A 22 0.98 -2.31 -5.64
CA LEU A 22 -0.12 -1.35 -5.72
C LEU A 22 -0.92 -1.35 -4.42
N PHE A 23 -1.15 -0.20 -3.83
CA PHE A 23 -1.89 -0.02 -2.58
C PHE A 23 -3.29 0.51 -2.88
N GLU A 24 -4.34 -0.15 -2.37
CA GLU A 24 -5.70 0.34 -2.58
C GLU A 24 -5.89 1.69 -1.85
N LEU A 25 -6.44 2.66 -2.57
CA LEU A 25 -6.48 4.06 -2.18
C LEU A 25 -7.27 4.29 -0.88
N TYR A 26 -8.49 3.75 -0.77
CA TYR A 26 -9.40 4.10 0.31
C TYR A 26 -9.01 3.44 1.64
N SER A 27 -8.58 2.18 1.61
CA SER A 27 -8.07 1.42 2.75
C SER A 27 -6.79 2.07 3.28
N THR A 28 -5.83 2.40 2.41
CA THR A 28 -4.62 3.16 2.76
C THR A 28 -4.97 4.51 3.39
N ALA A 29 -5.88 5.27 2.78
CA ALA A 29 -6.30 6.55 3.33
C ALA A 29 -6.99 6.38 4.70
N MET A 30 -7.84 5.37 4.88
CA MET A 30 -8.43 5.08 6.18
C MET A 30 -7.37 4.69 7.21
N ALA A 31 -6.35 3.91 6.84
CA ALA A 31 -5.20 3.57 7.69
C ALA A 31 -4.47 4.84 8.17
N LEU A 32 -4.23 5.79 7.26
CA LEU A 32 -3.64 7.10 7.54
C LEU A 32 -4.58 8.07 8.29
N GLY A 33 -5.81 7.66 8.60
CA GLY A 33 -6.74 8.44 9.43
C GLY A 33 -7.73 9.30 8.66
N PHE A 34 -7.85 9.15 7.35
CA PHE A 34 -8.88 9.80 6.54
C PHE A 34 -10.22 9.08 6.71
N VAL A 35 -10.81 9.21 7.90
CA VAL A 35 -12.06 8.56 8.28
C VAL A 35 -13.18 9.56 8.53
N THR A 36 -14.36 9.26 8.01
CA THR A 36 -15.63 9.89 8.37
C THR A 36 -16.43 8.89 9.19
N ARG A 37 -16.96 9.32 10.35
CA ARG A 37 -17.80 8.47 11.20
C ARG A 37 -19.27 8.80 10.96
N ALA A 38 -20.07 7.78 10.69
CA ALA A 38 -21.52 7.91 10.57
C ALA A 38 -22.21 6.62 11.03
N LYS A 39 -23.30 6.72 11.79
CA LYS A 39 -24.10 5.58 12.24
C LYS A 39 -23.26 4.42 12.82
N ASN A 40 -22.30 4.74 13.67
CA ASN A 40 -21.36 3.80 14.30
C ASN A 40 -20.45 3.01 13.33
N LYS A 41 -20.34 3.45 12.07
CA LYS A 41 -19.45 2.89 11.04
C LYS A 41 -18.42 3.93 10.61
N GLN A 42 -17.25 3.44 10.18
CA GLN A 42 -16.19 4.27 9.61
C GLN A 42 -16.19 4.15 8.09
N TYR A 43 -16.00 5.28 7.42
CA TYR A 43 -15.95 5.38 5.96
C TYR A 43 -14.74 6.21 5.54
N PRO A 44 -14.22 6.04 4.32
CA PRO A 44 -13.15 6.88 3.81
C PRO A 44 -13.65 8.33 3.62
N HIS A 45 -12.85 9.30 4.05
CA HIS A 45 -13.16 10.72 3.90
C HIS A 45 -12.88 11.22 2.46
N LYS A 46 -13.73 10.79 1.51
CA LYS A 46 -13.52 10.92 0.06
C LYS A 46 -13.12 12.33 -0.41
N THR A 47 -13.75 13.38 0.11
CA THR A 47 -13.45 14.77 -0.29
C THR A 47 -12.01 15.17 0.05
N ARG A 48 -11.51 14.74 1.21
CA ARG A 48 -10.15 15.06 1.66
C ARG A 48 -9.12 14.23 0.90
N ILE A 49 -9.43 12.96 0.64
CA ILE A 49 -8.59 12.08 -0.19
C ILE A 49 -8.42 12.66 -1.60
N ARG A 50 -9.51 13.07 -2.26
CA ARG A 50 -9.44 13.70 -3.59
C ARG A 50 -8.62 14.99 -3.60
N LYS A 51 -8.71 15.79 -2.55
CA LYS A 51 -7.90 17.01 -2.43
C LYS A 51 -6.41 16.69 -2.34
N VAL A 52 -6.03 15.69 -1.54
CA VAL A 52 -4.63 15.24 -1.44
C VAL A 52 -4.13 14.73 -2.79
N LEU A 53 -4.91 13.90 -3.49
CA LEU A 53 -4.55 13.42 -4.83
C LEU A 53 -4.35 14.55 -5.84
N SER A 54 -5.26 15.53 -5.85
CA SER A 54 -5.15 16.70 -6.73
C SER A 54 -3.95 17.57 -6.41
N ASN A 55 -3.65 17.79 -5.13
CA ASN A 55 -2.53 18.62 -4.70
C ASN A 55 -1.17 17.98 -5.01
N ALA A 56 -1.08 16.65 -4.91
CA ALA A 56 0.13 15.89 -5.20
C ALA A 56 0.23 15.48 -6.67
N GLU A 57 -0.70 15.92 -7.52
CA GLU A 57 -0.75 15.59 -8.97
C GLU A 57 -0.75 14.07 -9.24
N ILE A 58 -1.34 13.30 -8.32
CA ILE A 58 -1.36 11.83 -8.38
C ILE A 58 -2.48 11.34 -9.29
N THR A 59 -2.10 10.58 -10.31
CA THR A 59 -3.04 9.83 -11.15
C THR A 59 -3.05 8.36 -10.73
N THR A 60 -4.09 7.95 -10.02
CA THR A 60 -4.22 6.56 -9.51
C THR A 60 -4.34 5.54 -10.64
N VAL A 61 -3.78 4.35 -10.43
CA VAL A 61 -3.99 3.20 -11.32
C VAL A 61 -5.40 2.64 -11.07
N VAL A 62 -6.20 2.49 -12.12
CA VAL A 62 -7.56 1.95 -12.00
C VAL A 62 -7.55 0.50 -12.44
N HIS A 63 -8.00 -0.40 -11.57
CA HIS A 63 -8.17 -1.81 -11.90
C HIS A 63 -9.59 -2.24 -11.52
N GLY A 64 -10.43 -2.47 -12.54
CA GLY A 64 -11.86 -2.66 -12.36
C GLY A 64 -12.54 -1.40 -11.83
N VAL A 65 -13.12 -1.47 -10.63
CA VAL A 65 -13.83 -0.35 -9.97
C VAL A 65 -12.96 0.31 -8.89
N GLN A 66 -11.82 -0.28 -8.54
CA GLN A 66 -10.94 0.18 -7.47
C GLN A 66 -9.81 1.04 -8.00
N GLN A 67 -9.34 1.96 -7.15
CA GLN A 67 -8.22 2.86 -7.42
C GLN A 67 -7.05 2.45 -6.55
N TYR A 68 -5.86 2.45 -7.15
CA TYR A 68 -4.63 2.00 -6.53
C TYR A 68 -3.54 3.06 -6.66
N LEU A 69 -2.60 3.02 -5.72
CA LEU A 69 -1.40 3.85 -5.65
C LEU A 69 -0.17 2.97 -5.85
N THR A 70 0.76 3.37 -6.71
CA THR A 70 2.09 2.78 -6.74
C THR A 70 2.87 3.12 -5.47
N GLU A 71 4.00 2.44 -5.22
CA GLU A 71 4.88 2.77 -4.09
C GLU A 71 5.30 4.26 -4.10
N SER A 72 5.64 4.82 -5.26
CA SER A 72 5.98 6.25 -5.38
C SER A 72 4.79 7.13 -5.01
N GLN A 73 3.62 6.86 -5.60
CA GLN A 73 2.40 7.64 -5.35
C GLN A 73 1.94 7.54 -3.89
N LEU A 74 2.18 6.41 -3.24
CA LEU A 74 1.92 6.23 -1.82
C LEU A 74 2.77 7.20 -0.98
N TYR A 75 4.07 7.33 -1.28
CA TYR A 75 4.93 8.28 -0.60
C TYR A 75 4.51 9.73 -0.87
N ASP A 76 4.20 10.08 -2.12
CA ASP A 76 3.70 11.41 -2.48
C ASP A 76 2.39 11.73 -1.75
N PHE A 77 1.47 10.76 -1.70
CA PHE A 77 0.23 10.88 -0.96
C PHE A 77 0.47 11.12 0.53
N MET A 78 1.41 10.41 1.15
CA MET A 78 1.76 10.60 2.56
C MET A 78 2.41 11.97 2.83
N LEU A 79 3.26 12.45 1.91
CA LEU A 79 3.89 13.75 2.02
C LEU A 79 2.85 14.89 1.99
N GLU A 80 1.85 14.78 1.13
CA GLU A 80 0.78 15.77 1.04
C GLU A 80 -0.29 15.60 2.13
N ALA A 81 -0.55 14.36 2.56
CA ALA A 81 -1.49 14.05 3.64
C ALA A 81 -1.12 14.69 4.98
N ARG A 82 0.19 14.80 5.26
CA ARG A 82 0.79 15.39 6.48
C ARG A 82 0.13 14.92 7.79
N THR A 83 -0.21 13.63 7.87
CA THR A 83 -0.79 13.04 9.09
C THR A 83 0.30 12.48 10.00
N GLU A 84 0.08 12.47 11.31
CA GLU A 84 1.02 11.87 12.27
C GLU A 84 1.24 10.37 12.00
N LYS A 85 0.23 9.71 11.42
CA LYS A 85 0.28 8.30 11.03
C LYS A 85 1.19 8.02 9.85
N CYS A 86 1.53 9.00 9.01
CA CYS A 86 2.38 8.79 7.84
C CYS A 86 3.76 8.24 8.21
N LYS A 87 4.35 8.68 9.33
CA LYS A 87 5.68 8.21 9.76
C LYS A 87 5.68 6.74 10.14
N VAL A 88 4.71 6.33 10.96
CA VAL A 88 4.58 4.94 11.41
C VAL A 88 4.11 4.03 10.28
N PHE A 89 3.21 4.50 9.42
CA PHE A 89 2.75 3.77 8.25
C PHE A 89 3.88 3.53 7.26
N ARG A 90 4.70 4.55 6.96
CA ARG A 90 5.89 4.40 6.12
C ARG A 90 6.82 3.32 6.65
N LYS A 91 7.11 3.33 7.96
CA LYS A 91 7.97 2.32 8.58
C LYS A 91 7.38 0.92 8.47
N TRP A 92 6.07 0.78 8.72
CA TRP A 92 5.37 -0.49 8.56
C TRP A 92 5.42 -1.00 7.11
N VAL A 93 5.25 -0.12 6.12
CA VAL A 93 5.37 -0.51 4.71
C VAL A 93 6.77 -1.02 4.39
N THR A 94 7.82 -0.34 4.85
CA THR A 94 9.21 -0.72 4.56
C THR A 94 9.67 -1.97 5.31
N ASP A 95 9.20 -2.18 6.54
CA ASP A 95 9.68 -3.24 7.42
C ASP A 95 8.84 -4.53 7.29
N GLU A 96 7.54 -4.41 7.00
CA GLU A 96 6.61 -5.54 6.98
C GLU A 96 6.04 -5.81 5.59
N VAL A 97 5.46 -4.80 4.94
CA VAL A 97 4.70 -5.00 3.69
C VAL A 97 5.61 -5.34 2.51
N LEU A 98 6.56 -4.44 2.20
CA LEU A 98 7.45 -4.61 1.05
C LEU A 98 8.33 -5.86 1.18
N PRO A 99 8.95 -6.17 2.34
CA PRO A 99 9.73 -7.39 2.49
C PRO A 99 8.88 -8.64 2.33
N THR A 100 7.63 -8.63 2.82
CA THR A 100 6.72 -9.77 2.65
C THR A 100 6.40 -9.96 1.17
N ILE A 101 6.01 -8.92 0.45
CA ILE A 101 5.62 -9.05 -0.96
C ILE A 101 6.85 -9.39 -1.83
N ARG A 102 7.98 -8.70 -1.63
CA ARG A 102 9.22 -8.96 -2.38
C ARG A 102 9.82 -10.34 -2.09
N LYS A 103 9.64 -10.91 -0.90
CA LYS A 103 10.02 -12.31 -0.63
C LYS A 103 9.24 -13.31 -1.49
N HIS A 104 8.01 -13.00 -1.86
CA HIS A 104 7.20 -13.84 -2.73
C HIS A 104 7.42 -13.55 -4.22
N GLY A 105 7.69 -12.28 -4.60
CA GLY A 105 7.88 -11.87 -6.00
C GLY A 105 9.32 -11.93 -6.53
N ALA A 106 10.35 -11.71 -5.71
CA ALA A 106 11.72 -11.41 -6.17
C ALA A 106 12.79 -12.46 -5.80
N TYR A 107 12.45 -13.57 -5.12
CA TYR A 107 13.44 -14.59 -4.71
C TYR A 107 13.29 -15.95 -5.40
N MET A 108 12.47 -16.04 -6.45
CA MET A 108 12.50 -17.22 -7.32
C MET A 108 13.39 -17.05 -8.55
N THR A 109 13.89 -15.86 -8.86
CA THR A 109 14.58 -15.62 -10.15
C THR A 109 16.10 -15.54 -10.12
N GLU A 110 16.82 -15.28 -9.01
CA GLU A 110 18.29 -15.13 -9.11
C GLU A 110 19.17 -15.66 -7.95
N ASN A 111 18.66 -16.36 -6.92
CA ASN A 111 19.57 -16.90 -5.87
C ASN A 111 19.21 -18.24 -5.20
N THR A 112 18.21 -18.98 -5.70
CA THR A 112 17.85 -20.30 -5.13
C THR A 112 18.10 -21.47 -6.11
N VAL A 113 18.73 -21.22 -7.26
CA VAL A 113 19.16 -22.30 -8.18
C VAL A 113 20.59 -22.79 -7.87
N GLU A 114 21.42 -22.01 -7.19
CA GLU A 114 22.84 -22.36 -6.96
C GLU A 114 23.15 -23.03 -5.60
N ARG A 115 22.15 -23.30 -4.76
CA ARG A 115 22.38 -23.95 -3.45
C ARG A 115 21.75 -25.33 -3.25
N ALA A 116 21.20 -25.92 -4.31
CA ALA A 116 20.71 -27.31 -4.30
C ALA A 116 21.50 -28.28 -5.20
N LEU A 117 22.52 -27.79 -5.93
CA LEU A 117 23.34 -28.59 -6.85
C LEU A 117 24.83 -28.67 -6.45
N THR A 118 25.16 -28.31 -5.21
CA THR A 118 26.54 -28.43 -4.68
C THR A 118 26.57 -29.01 -3.28
N ASP A 119 25.67 -29.96 -3.00
CA ASP A 119 25.93 -30.96 -1.97
C ASP A 119 26.56 -32.15 -2.70
N HIS A 120 27.90 -32.18 -2.68
CA HIS A 120 28.70 -33.30 -3.16
C HIS A 120 28.77 -34.39 -2.08
#